data_AF-A0A2R3Q2T1-F1
#
_entry.id   AF-A0A2R3Q2T1-F1
#
_cell.length_a   1.000
_cell.length_b   1.000
_cell.length_c   1.000
_cell.angle_alpha   90.00
_cell.angle_beta   90.00
_cell.angle_gamma   90.00
#
_symmetry.space_group_name_H-M   'P 1'
#
loop_
_entity.id
_entity.type
_entity.pdbx_description
1 polymer ?
#
loop_
_entity_poly.entity_id
_entity_poly.type
_entity_poly.pdbx_seq_one_letter_code
_entity_poly.pdbx_strand_id
1 'polypeptide(L)'
;MTHEAPASILHAPAYGLLLAQTECHFCHAPTPTAAVWVPSFEEHDDEGLVDQGEGALLRYIERLNEEAAAFVAGHAPWLRFDATRTSGQTYLAHHCTTCGALQGDHFVFSPDGPYWPQDDVQLASLRFIRGLGPLTAEASAAQSGWMNNVPQVCSYV
;
A
#
# COMPACT_ATOMS: atom_id res chain seq x y z
N MET A 1 2.82 26.70 -0.42
CA MET A 1 1.82 26.40 0.63
C MET A 1 1.45 24.95 0.39
N THR A 2 2.10 24.02 1.08
CA THR A 2 1.79 22.59 0.99
C THR A 2 0.46 22.40 1.72
N HIS A 3 -0.58 22.06 0.97
CA HIS A 3 -1.84 21.59 1.54
C HIS A 3 -1.57 20.15 1.97
N GLU A 4 -1.02 19.98 3.16
CA GLU A 4 -0.93 18.68 3.81
C GLU A 4 -2.35 18.41 4.28
N ALA A 5 -3.08 17.55 3.56
CA ALA A 5 -4.37 17.09 4.02
C ALA A 5 -4.17 16.46 5.41
N PRO A 6 -5.06 16.71 6.38
CA PRO A 6 -4.98 16.02 7.67
C PRO A 6 -4.94 14.51 7.43
N ALA A 7 -4.20 13.79 8.26
CA ALA A 7 -4.15 12.33 8.17
C ALA A 7 -5.54 11.76 8.43
N SER A 8 -6.23 11.35 7.37
CA SER A 8 -7.55 10.73 7.49
C SER A 8 -7.41 9.31 8.02
N ILE A 9 -8.38 8.92 8.85
CA ILE A 9 -8.48 7.55 9.35
C ILE A 9 -9.35 6.76 8.36
N LEU A 10 -8.76 5.72 7.78
CA LEU A 10 -9.43 4.80 6.87
C LEU A 10 -9.87 3.55 7.63
N HIS A 11 -11.15 3.21 7.54
CA HIS A 11 -11.72 1.96 8.02
C HIS A 11 -12.11 1.09 6.84
N ALA A 12 -11.55 -0.12 6.75
CA ALA A 12 -11.88 -1.07 5.69
C ALA A 12 -12.39 -2.39 6.30
N PRO A 13 -13.48 -2.98 5.79
CA PRO A 13 -14.05 -4.22 6.33
C PRO A 13 -13.16 -5.44 6.05
N ALA A 14 -12.26 -5.34 5.08
CA ALA A 14 -11.26 -6.34 4.74
C ALA A 14 -10.06 -5.66 4.07
N TYR A 15 -8.96 -6.37 3.98
CA TYR A 15 -7.76 -5.90 3.29
C TYR A 15 -6.93 -7.08 2.78
N GLY A 16 -5.88 -6.78 2.04
CA GLY A 16 -4.84 -7.75 1.72
C GLY A 16 -3.58 -7.09 1.20
N LEU A 17 -2.60 -7.90 0.87
CA LEU A 17 -1.34 -7.47 0.28
C LEU A 17 -1.26 -7.92 -1.17
N LEU A 18 -0.99 -6.98 -2.06
CA LEU A 18 -0.52 -7.25 -3.41
C LEU A 18 1.00 -7.26 -3.39
N LEU A 19 1.61 -8.37 -3.78
CA LEU A 19 3.06 -8.52 -3.86
C LEU A 19 3.52 -8.44 -5.30
N ALA A 20 4.63 -7.74 -5.50
CA ALA A 20 5.28 -7.58 -6.80
C ALA A 20 6.81 -7.51 -6.65
N GLN A 21 7.50 -7.19 -7.75
CA GLN A 21 8.92 -6.87 -7.76
C GLN A 21 9.17 -5.55 -8.48
N THR A 22 10.25 -4.88 -8.09
CA THR A 22 10.79 -3.70 -8.78
C THR A 22 12.31 -3.77 -8.78
N GLU A 23 12.96 -2.80 -9.43
CA GLU A 23 14.40 -2.62 -9.37
C GLU A 23 14.75 -1.57 -8.31
N CYS A 24 15.75 -1.85 -7.47
CA CYS A 24 16.22 -0.88 -6.49
C CYS A 24 16.84 0.35 -7.17
N HIS A 25 16.36 1.56 -6.87
CA HIS A 25 16.89 2.80 -7.46
C HIS A 25 18.35 3.09 -7.12
N PHE A 26 18.89 2.45 -6.07
CA PHE A 26 20.26 2.69 -5.59
C PHE A 26 21.25 1.64 -6.08
N CYS A 27 20.91 0.35 -5.97
CA CYS A 27 21.83 -0.74 -6.30
C CYS A 27 21.39 -1.60 -7.49
N HIS A 28 20.24 -1.29 -8.11
CA HIS A 28 19.68 -2.00 -9.25
C HIS A 28 19.37 -3.50 -9.02
N ALA A 29 19.41 -3.97 -7.77
CA ALA A 29 19.02 -5.34 -7.46
C ALA A 29 17.49 -5.50 -7.52
N PRO A 30 16.97 -6.65 -8.01
CA PRO A 30 15.57 -6.99 -7.86
C PRO A 30 15.14 -6.92 -6.40
N THR A 31 14.06 -6.20 -6.15
CA THR A 31 13.57 -5.89 -4.80
C THR A 31 12.07 -6.21 -4.74
N PRO A 32 11.62 -7.05 -3.80
CA PRO A 32 10.20 -7.29 -3.61
C PRO A 32 9.50 -6.02 -3.10
N THR A 33 8.26 -5.82 -3.52
CA THR A 33 7.40 -4.74 -3.02
C THR A 33 6.06 -5.31 -2.58
N ALA A 34 5.33 -4.52 -1.81
CA ALA A 34 4.01 -4.87 -1.31
C ALA A 34 3.10 -3.64 -1.28
N ALA A 35 1.86 -3.75 -1.73
CA ALA A 35 0.85 -2.71 -1.57
C ALA A 35 -0.29 -3.22 -0.70
N VAL A 36 -0.73 -2.41 0.26
CA VAL A 36 -1.94 -2.69 1.04
C VAL A 36 -3.14 -2.32 0.19
N TRP A 37 -3.97 -3.31 -0.11
CA TRP A 37 -5.20 -3.16 -0.87
C TRP A 37 -6.42 -3.34 0.04
N VAL A 38 -7.45 -2.54 -0.19
CA VAL A 38 -8.77 -2.66 0.45
C VAL A 38 -9.85 -2.76 -0.63
N PRO A 39 -10.90 -3.58 -0.44
CA PRO A 39 -12.01 -3.68 -1.39
C PRO A 39 -12.97 -2.49 -1.32
N SER A 40 -13.01 -1.83 -0.17
CA SER A 40 -13.78 -0.63 0.11
C SER A 40 -13.25 -0.01 1.40
N PHE A 41 -13.55 1.27 1.62
CA PHE A 41 -13.17 1.97 2.84
C PHE A 41 -14.16 3.08 3.17
N GLU A 42 -14.18 3.44 4.45
CA GLU A 42 -14.74 4.69 4.95
C GLU A 42 -13.58 5.59 5.40
N GLU A 43 -13.59 6.85 5.00
CA GLU A 43 -12.62 7.85 5.39
C GLU A 43 -13.25 8.78 6.43
N HIS A 44 -12.59 8.90 7.58
CA HIS A 44 -13.04 9.69 8.71
C HIS A 44 -12.00 10.76 9.08
N ASP A 45 -12.48 11.95 9.43
CA ASP A 45 -11.72 13.00 10.08
C ASP A 45 -12.28 13.30 11.48
N ASP A 46 -11.85 14.41 12.09
CA ASP A 46 -12.30 14.83 13.43
C ASP A 46 -13.81 15.16 13.49
N GLU A 47 -14.46 15.46 12.35
CA GLU A 47 -15.88 15.80 12.25
C GLU A 47 -16.75 14.57 11.91
N GLY A 48 -16.14 13.46 11.50
CA GLY A 48 -16.78 12.16 11.28
C GLY A 48 -16.49 11.59 9.90
N LEU A 49 -17.47 10.89 9.32
CA LEU A 49 -17.35 10.29 7.98
C LEU A 49 -17.28 11.38 6.91
N VAL A 50 -16.18 11.40 6.16
CA VAL A 50 -15.89 12.35 5.08
C VAL A 50 -16.17 11.75 3.71
N ASP A 51 -15.74 10.50 3.49
CA ASP A 51 -15.87 9.83 2.21
C ASP A 51 -16.05 8.31 2.35
N GLN A 52 -16.57 7.68 1.29
CA GLN A 52 -16.65 6.23 1.14
C GLN A 52 -16.14 5.83 -0.23
N GLY A 53 -15.18 4.91 -0.26
CA GLY A 53 -14.56 4.45 -1.48
C GLY A 53 -14.70 2.95 -1.73
N GLU A 54 -14.55 2.56 -2.99
CA GLU A 54 -14.37 1.17 -3.42
C GLU A 54 -12.89 0.76 -3.41
N GLY A 55 -12.51 -0.21 -4.25
CA GLY A 55 -11.17 -0.78 -4.32
C GLY A 55 -10.07 0.28 -4.37
N ALA A 56 -9.17 0.22 -3.40
CA ALA A 56 -8.10 1.20 -3.25
C ALA A 56 -6.78 0.56 -2.82
N LEU A 57 -5.67 1.22 -3.20
CA LEU A 57 -4.37 1.00 -2.59
C LEU A 57 -4.09 2.08 -1.56
N LEU A 58 -3.65 1.67 -0.38
CA LEU A 58 -3.25 2.60 0.67
C LEU A 58 -1.80 3.04 0.45
N ARG A 59 -1.56 4.34 0.62
CA ARG A 59 -0.27 5.01 0.43
C ARG A 59 0.02 5.88 1.64
N TYR A 60 1.30 6.16 1.87
CA TYR A 60 1.78 6.99 2.98
C TYR A 60 1.17 6.53 4.31
N ILE A 61 1.16 5.21 4.53
CA ILE A 61 0.52 4.61 5.70
C ILE A 61 1.35 4.95 6.93
N GLU A 62 0.86 5.87 7.76
CA GLU A 62 1.53 6.30 8.99
C GLU A 62 1.25 5.33 10.13
N ARG A 63 0.03 4.75 10.16
CA ARG A 63 -0.39 3.82 11.20
C ARG A 63 -1.29 2.73 10.66
N LEU A 64 -1.24 1.56 11.30
CA LEU A 64 -2.12 0.41 11.09
C LEU A 64 -2.60 -0.09 12.45
N ASN A 65 -3.80 -0.68 12.52
CA ASN A 65 -4.18 -1.49 13.67
C ASN A 65 -3.21 -2.67 13.86
N GLU A 66 -3.10 -3.16 15.10
CA GLU A 66 -2.07 -4.14 15.50
C GLU A 66 -2.09 -5.41 14.64
N GLU A 67 -3.28 -5.93 14.34
CA GLU A 67 -3.46 -7.13 13.52
C GLU A 67 -2.95 -6.93 12.09
N ALA A 68 -3.29 -5.80 11.45
CA ALA A 68 -2.79 -5.51 10.11
C ALA A 68 -1.29 -5.23 10.10
N ALA A 69 -0.76 -4.54 11.11
CA ALA A 69 0.67 -4.30 11.24
C ALA A 69 1.45 -5.62 11.38
N ALA A 70 0.97 -6.54 12.22
CA ALA A 70 1.57 -7.87 12.38
C ALA A 70 1.49 -8.71 11.09
N PHE A 71 0.34 -8.68 10.41
CA PHE A 71 0.17 -9.33 9.11
C PHE A 71 1.15 -8.80 8.07
N VAL A 72 1.26 -7.47 7.94
CA VAL A 72 2.20 -6.84 7.01
C VAL A 72 3.64 -7.22 7.33
N ALA A 73 4.04 -7.13 8.60
CA ALA A 73 5.40 -7.48 9.02
C ALA A 73 5.73 -8.97 8.77
N GLY A 74 4.74 -9.86 8.91
CA GLY A 74 4.91 -11.30 8.67
C GLY A 74 5.08 -11.66 7.19
N HIS A 75 4.44 -10.92 6.28
CA HIS A 75 4.47 -11.21 4.84
C HIS A 75 5.40 -10.32 4.01
N ALA A 76 5.73 -9.13 4.50
CA ALA A 76 6.59 -8.15 3.84
C ALA A 76 7.50 -7.43 4.86
N PRO A 77 8.45 -8.12 5.53
CA PRO A 77 9.32 -7.51 6.54
C PRO A 77 10.25 -6.39 6.02
N TRP A 78 10.39 -6.25 4.70
CA TRP A 78 11.09 -5.15 4.03
C TRP A 78 10.22 -3.88 3.86
N LEU A 79 8.92 -3.98 4.12
CA LEU A 79 7.98 -2.86 4.19
C LEU A 79 7.79 -2.50 5.67
N ARG A 80 8.43 -1.42 6.11
CA ARG A 80 8.50 -1.04 7.53
C ARG A 80 8.46 0.48 7.70
N PHE A 81 8.02 0.93 8.87
CA PHE A 81 7.99 2.35 9.19
C PHE A 81 9.40 2.94 9.19
N ASP A 82 9.60 4.00 8.41
CA ASP A 82 10.83 4.79 8.42
C ASP A 82 10.52 6.26 8.11
N ALA A 83 11.35 7.15 8.61
CA ALA A 83 11.23 8.59 8.39
C ALA A 83 11.81 8.94 7.02
N THR A 84 11.00 9.51 6.13
CA THR A 84 11.52 9.89 4.81
C THR A 84 11.98 11.33 4.81
N ARG A 85 13.23 11.56 4.36
CA ARG A 85 13.88 12.88 4.40
C ARG A 85 13.12 13.98 3.64
N THR A 86 12.30 13.59 2.67
CA THR A 86 11.59 14.50 1.78
C THR A 86 10.23 14.95 2.34
N SER A 87 9.50 14.09 3.06
CA SER A 87 8.21 14.47 3.68
C SER A 87 8.33 14.83 5.15
N GLY A 88 9.39 14.40 5.84
CA GLY A 88 9.51 14.55 7.30
C GLY A 88 8.54 13.65 8.10
N GLN A 89 7.68 12.90 7.41
CA GLN A 89 6.73 11.96 7.98
C GLN A 89 7.36 10.57 8.11
N THR A 90 6.93 9.83 9.12
CA THR A 90 7.23 8.41 9.28
C THR A 90 6.07 7.62 8.72
N TYR A 91 6.32 6.86 7.65
CA TYR A 91 5.31 6.00 7.05
C TYR A 91 5.92 4.65 6.69
N LEU A 92 5.04 3.70 6.43
CA LEU A 92 5.39 2.35 6.03
C LEU A 92 6.03 2.35 4.64
N ALA A 93 7.35 2.22 4.58
CA ALA A 93 8.12 2.39 3.34
C ALA A 93 8.88 1.13 2.93
N HIS A 94 8.99 0.90 1.62
CA HIS A 94 9.75 -0.21 1.06
C HIS A 94 11.25 0.02 1.21
N HIS A 95 11.96 -1.04 1.59
CA HIS A 95 13.41 -1.08 1.64
C HIS A 95 13.94 -2.16 0.71
N CYS A 96 15.06 -1.88 0.06
CA CYS A 96 15.76 -2.87 -0.73
C CYS A 96 16.23 -4.03 0.16
N THR A 97 15.88 -5.26 -0.19
CA THR A 97 16.31 -6.47 0.53
C THR A 97 17.80 -6.76 0.37
N THR A 98 18.48 -6.11 -0.59
CA THR A 98 19.91 -6.31 -0.87
C THR A 98 20.78 -5.25 -0.21
N CYS A 99 20.48 -3.96 -0.41
CA CYS A 99 21.33 -2.86 0.10
C CYS A 99 20.68 -2.06 1.24
N GLY A 100 19.42 -2.34 1.61
CA GLY A 100 18.70 -1.63 2.65
C GLY A 100 18.22 -0.23 2.27
N ALA A 101 18.49 0.24 1.05
CA ALA A 101 18.09 1.57 0.61
C ALA A 101 16.56 1.73 0.63
N LEU A 102 16.08 2.82 1.23
CA LEU A 102 14.70 3.26 1.20
C LEU A 102 14.25 3.51 -0.26
N GLN A 103 13.23 2.81 -0.73
CA GLN A 103 12.66 3.01 -2.08
C GLN A 103 11.52 4.04 -2.08
N GLY A 104 10.70 4.05 -1.03
CA GLY A 104 9.60 5.00 -0.82
C GLY A 104 8.40 4.85 -1.77
N ASP A 105 7.25 5.37 -1.36
CA ASP A 105 5.98 5.21 -2.08
C ASP A 105 5.97 5.91 -3.44
N HIS A 106 6.71 7.02 -3.57
CA HIS A 106 6.75 7.78 -4.83
C HIS A 106 7.26 6.93 -5.99
N PHE A 107 8.28 6.10 -5.76
CA PHE A 107 8.85 5.24 -6.80
C PHE A 107 7.96 4.00 -7.04
N VAL A 108 7.53 3.35 -5.96
CA VAL A 108 6.80 2.09 -6.02
C VAL A 108 5.39 2.24 -6.62
N PHE A 109 4.72 3.37 -6.36
CA PHE A 109 3.39 3.68 -6.91
C PHE A 109 3.45 4.63 -8.11
N SER A 110 4.61 4.78 -8.75
CA SER A 110 4.74 5.54 -9.99
C SER A 110 4.06 4.81 -11.17
N PRO A 111 3.79 5.51 -12.30
CA PRO A 111 3.26 4.86 -13.51
C PRO A 111 4.13 3.74 -14.08
N ASP A 112 5.45 3.80 -13.84
CA ASP A 112 6.41 2.75 -14.22
C ASP A 112 6.57 1.68 -13.12
N GLY A 113 5.89 1.87 -11.99
CA GLY A 113 5.91 0.98 -10.83
C GLY A 113 4.97 -0.22 -10.99
N PRO A 114 5.14 -1.25 -10.15
CA PRO A 114 4.39 -2.51 -10.26
C PRO A 114 2.87 -2.37 -10.00
N TYR A 115 2.42 -1.29 -9.38
CA TYR A 115 1.01 -1.09 -9.01
C TYR A 115 0.26 -0.19 -10.00
N TRP A 116 0.69 -0.18 -11.26
CA TRP A 116 0.05 0.51 -12.37
C TRP A 116 -0.30 -0.44 -13.55
N PRO A 117 -0.99 -1.58 -13.30
CA PRO A 117 -1.29 -2.54 -14.36
C PRO A 117 -2.16 -1.90 -15.45
N GLN A 118 -1.79 -2.10 -16.72
CA GLN A 118 -2.57 -1.59 -17.86
C GLN A 118 -3.67 -2.55 -18.34
N ASP A 119 -3.59 -3.82 -17.94
CA ASP A 119 -4.50 -4.88 -18.36
C ASP A 119 -4.58 -6.00 -17.30
N ASP A 120 -5.51 -6.94 -17.50
CA ASP A 120 -5.72 -8.06 -16.59
C ASP A 120 -4.53 -9.04 -16.55
N VAL A 121 -3.69 -9.09 -17.60
CA VAL A 121 -2.50 -9.95 -17.60
C VAL A 121 -1.46 -9.40 -16.63
N GLN A 122 -1.25 -8.08 -16.63
CA GLN A 122 -0.39 -7.39 -15.68
C GLN A 122 -0.96 -7.47 -14.26
N LEU A 123 -2.28 -7.28 -14.09
CA LEU A 123 -2.92 -7.46 -12.80
C LEU A 123 -2.74 -8.89 -12.26
N ALA A 124 -2.94 -9.91 -13.10
CA ALA A 124 -2.78 -11.31 -12.72
C ALA A 124 -1.34 -11.69 -12.35
N SER A 125 -0.35 -10.88 -12.76
CA SER A 125 1.05 -11.07 -12.35
C SER A 125 1.31 -10.70 -10.89
N LEU A 126 0.40 -9.92 -10.27
CA LEU A 126 0.44 -9.61 -8.85
C LEU A 126 -0.02 -10.82 -8.03
N ARG A 127 0.69 -11.07 -6.94
CA ARG A 127 0.33 -12.11 -5.97
C ARG A 127 -0.51 -11.50 -4.87
N PHE A 128 -1.68 -12.08 -4.58
CA PHE A 128 -2.57 -11.56 -3.55
C PHE A 128 -2.57 -12.44 -2.31
N ILE A 129 -2.30 -11.84 -1.16
CA ILE A 129 -2.43 -12.47 0.15
C ILE A 129 -3.55 -11.76 0.90
N ARG A 130 -4.61 -12.51 1.25
CA ARG A 130 -5.75 -11.98 1.99
C ARG A 130 -5.36 -11.73 3.46
N GLY A 131 -5.67 -10.53 3.96
CA GLY A 131 -5.56 -10.19 5.38
C GLY A 131 -6.65 -10.84 6.22
N LEU A 132 -6.49 -10.81 7.55
CA LEU A 132 -7.47 -11.33 8.48
C LEU A 132 -8.16 -10.16 9.20
N GLY A 133 -9.50 -10.15 9.18
CA GLY A 133 -10.28 -9.13 9.85
C GLY A 133 -10.30 -7.77 9.13
N PRO A 134 -10.83 -6.73 9.81
CA PRO A 134 -10.88 -5.38 9.30
C PRO A 134 -9.53 -4.66 9.43
N LEU A 135 -9.36 -3.61 8.65
CA LEU A 135 -8.21 -2.71 8.72
C LEU A 135 -8.66 -1.34 9.24
N THR A 136 -7.82 -0.75 10.08
CA THR A 136 -7.86 0.69 10.38
C THR A 136 -6.48 1.25 10.11
N ALA A 137 -6.39 2.34 9.35
CA ALA A 137 -5.13 2.94 8.97
C ALA A 137 -5.21 4.47 9.01
N GLU A 138 -4.11 5.13 9.34
CA GLU A 138 -3.91 6.54 8.99
C GLU A 138 -3.09 6.54 7.69
N ALA A 139 -3.73 6.89 6.57
CA ALA A 139 -3.16 6.72 5.23
C ALA A 139 -3.95 7.52 4.18
N SER A 140 -3.40 7.63 2.97
CA SER A 140 -4.15 8.09 1.79
C SER A 140 -4.63 6.90 0.96
N ALA A 141 -5.83 7.00 0.39
CA ALA A 141 -6.36 6.01 -0.55
C ALA A 141 -6.15 6.47 -2.00
N ALA A 142 -5.67 5.58 -2.87
CA ALA A 142 -5.61 5.78 -4.32
C ALA A 142 -6.51 4.75 -5.00
N GLN A 143 -7.43 5.22 -5.86
CA GLN A 143 -8.43 4.38 -6.53
C GLN A 143 -8.18 4.27 -8.03
N SER A 144 -8.50 3.11 -8.60
CA SER A 144 -8.58 2.87 -10.04
C SER A 144 -9.50 1.68 -10.30
N GLY A 145 -10.17 1.67 -11.46
CA GLY A 145 -11.19 0.65 -11.77
C GLY A 145 -10.68 -0.79 -11.71
N TRP A 146 -9.39 -1.04 -11.96
CA TRP A 146 -8.82 -2.39 -11.87
C TRP A 146 -8.80 -2.94 -10.43
N MET A 147 -8.80 -2.06 -9.42
CA MET A 147 -8.70 -2.47 -8.01
C MET A 147 -9.94 -3.22 -7.55
N ASN A 148 -11.07 -3.06 -8.24
CA ASN A 148 -12.31 -3.81 -8.01
C ASN A 148 -12.22 -5.28 -8.51
N ASN A 149 -11.22 -5.59 -9.33
CA ASN A 149 -11.01 -6.90 -9.93
C ASN A 149 -9.92 -7.73 -9.23
N VAL A 150 -9.27 -7.18 -8.20
CA VAL A 150 -8.15 -7.84 -7.49
C VAL A 150 -8.51 -9.25 -7.01
N PRO A 151 -9.62 -9.50 -6.28
CA PRO A 151 -9.99 -10.84 -5.84
C PRO A 151 -10.26 -11.85 -6.97
N GLN A 152 -10.62 -11.38 -8.16
CA GLN A 152 -11.03 -12.20 -9.30
C GLN A 152 -9.85 -12.53 -10.21
N VAL A 153 -8.89 -11.61 -10.34
CA VAL A 153 -7.80 -11.68 -11.33
C VAL A 153 -6.48 -12.08 -10.68
N CYS A 154 -6.16 -11.59 -9.48
CA CYS A 154 -4.89 -11.90 -8.84
C CYS A 154 -4.84 -13.34 -8.33
N SER A 155 -3.67 -13.97 -8.46
CA SER A 155 -3.46 -15.32 -7.93
C SER A 155 -3.37 -15.31 -6.40
N TYR A 156 -4.19 -16.12 -5.74
CA TYR A 156 -4.08 -16.39 -4.31
C TYR A 156 -2.81 -17.20 -4.01
N VAL A 157 -2.17 -16.87 -2.89
CA VAL A 157 -0.99 -17.58 -2.38
C VAL A 157 -1.01 -17.76 -0.88
#